data_AF-A0A443S9Q6-F1
#
_entry.id   AF-A0A443S9Q6-F1
#
_cell.length_a   1.000
_cell.length_b   1.000
_cell.length_c   1.000
_cell.angle_alpha   90.00
_cell.angle_beta   90.00
_cell.angle_gamma   90.00
#
_symmetry.space_group_name_H-M   'P 1'
#
loop_
_entity.id
_entity.type
_entity.pdbx_description
1 polymer ?
#
loop_
_entity_poly.entity_id
_entity_poly.type
_entity_poly.pdbx_seq_one_letter_code
_entity_poly.pdbx_strand_id
1 'polypeptide(L)'
;MPSKLFITSAYFVLNVICLQPRFSVAQQKVFKPVTHAVFDLDGTLIDTESCYKDAANAVTSRYGMEFTWENKSKLMGTNLRKNSDLIVNAFHLPMTGKEFYDEVMSEFSVLIKNVPFMPGAERIIQYFHSNNIPIGLCTASRNDSYYIKVEHFGDFFKPGNYFDVVVV
;
A
#
# COMPACT_ATOMS: atom_id res chain seq x y z
N MET A 1 17.21 15.86 -20.68
CA MET A 1 16.15 15.35 -19.79
C MET A 1 16.18 13.82 -19.84
N PRO A 2 16.47 13.11 -18.74
CA PRO A 2 16.21 11.69 -18.65
C PRO A 2 15.13 11.37 -17.61
N SER A 3 14.34 10.39 -17.99
CA SER A 3 13.17 9.80 -17.34
C SER A 3 13.49 9.15 -15.98
N LYS A 4 12.59 9.37 -15.01
CA LYS A 4 12.58 8.68 -13.72
C LYS A 4 12.02 7.26 -13.91
N LEU A 5 12.81 6.25 -13.55
CA LEU A 5 12.42 4.85 -13.49
C LEU A 5 11.82 4.57 -12.10
N PHE A 6 10.51 4.31 -12.05
CA PHE A 6 9.83 3.77 -10.86
C PHE A 6 10.11 2.27 -10.77
N ILE A 7 10.54 1.78 -9.61
CA ILE A 7 10.70 0.34 -9.33
C ILE A 7 9.59 -0.05 -8.36
N THR A 8 8.64 -0.84 -8.85
CA THR A 8 7.63 -1.56 -8.06
C THR A 8 8.14 -2.96 -7.70
N SER A 9 8.00 -3.31 -6.41
CA SER A 9 7.87 -4.64 -5.79
C SER A 9 8.85 -5.77 -6.16
N ALA A 10 9.49 -6.36 -5.14
CA ALA A 10 10.13 -7.67 -5.25
C ALA A 10 9.92 -8.49 -3.96
N TYR A 11 9.06 -9.49 -4.06
CA TYR A 11 9.00 -10.64 -3.15
C TYR A 11 10.29 -11.47 -3.25
N PHE A 12 10.83 -11.93 -2.13
CA PHE A 12 11.95 -12.88 -2.12
C PHE A 12 11.53 -14.12 -1.32
N VAL A 13 11.35 -15.24 -2.03
CA VAL A 13 11.25 -16.60 -1.45
C VAL A 13 12.55 -17.32 -1.81
N LEU A 14 13.27 -17.77 -0.77
CA LEU A 14 14.48 -18.57 -0.89
C LEU A 14 14.11 -20.02 -1.21
N ASN A 15 14.69 -20.62 -2.25
CA ASN A 15 14.84 -22.08 -2.33
C ASN A 15 16.09 -22.51 -3.12
N VAL A 16 16.98 -23.17 -2.38
CA VAL A 16 17.95 -24.24 -2.66
C VAL A 16 18.33 -24.58 -4.12
N ILE A 17 19.59 -24.23 -4.44
CA ILE A 17 20.65 -24.97 -5.16
C ILE A 17 20.21 -26.12 -6.09
N CYS A 18 20.31 -25.87 -7.40
CA CYS A 18 20.59 -26.90 -8.41
C CYS A 18 21.68 -26.38 -9.38
N LEU A 19 22.73 -27.20 -9.55
CA LEU A 19 23.95 -26.94 -10.30
C LEU A 19 23.72 -26.92 -11.82
N GLN A 20 23.90 -25.77 -12.46
CA GLN A 20 24.23 -25.65 -13.90
C GLN A 20 25.18 -24.44 -14.11
N PRO A 21 26.34 -24.59 -14.77
CA PRO A 21 27.30 -23.51 -14.95
C PRO A 21 26.95 -22.71 -16.21
N ARG A 22 26.13 -21.67 -16.06
CA ARG A 22 26.06 -20.51 -16.96
C ARG A 22 25.31 -19.37 -16.27
N PHE A 23 25.83 -18.95 -15.12
CA PHE A 23 25.41 -17.69 -14.52
C PHE A 23 26.15 -16.56 -15.24
N SER A 24 25.42 -15.85 -16.10
CA SER A 24 25.72 -14.45 -16.38
C SER A 24 25.80 -13.75 -15.04
N VAL A 25 26.98 -13.20 -14.70
CA VAL A 25 27.16 -12.40 -13.49
C VAL A 25 26.25 -11.19 -13.65
N ALA A 26 25.09 -11.23 -12.99
CA ALA A 26 24.21 -10.08 -12.90
C ALA A 26 25.06 -8.93 -12.34
N GLN A 27 25.22 -7.86 -13.11
CA GLN A 27 25.99 -6.70 -12.68
C GLN A 27 25.43 -6.21 -11.35
N GLN A 28 26.23 -6.31 -10.28
CA GLN A 28 25.87 -5.78 -8.98
C GLN A 28 25.64 -4.28 -9.13
N LYS A 29 24.39 -3.87 -8.96
CA LYS A 29 24.00 -2.46 -9.03
C LYS A 29 24.60 -1.76 -7.80
N VAL A 30 25.66 -0.98 -8.00
CA VAL A 30 26.24 -0.15 -6.95
C VAL A 30 25.32 1.06 -6.74
N PHE A 31 24.63 1.10 -5.61
CA PHE A 31 23.83 2.27 -5.22
C PHE A 31 24.74 3.38 -4.69
N LYS A 32 24.45 4.63 -5.05
CA LYS A 32 25.15 5.79 -4.48
C LYS A 32 24.72 5.99 -3.02
N PRO A 33 25.63 6.44 -2.14
CA PRO A 33 25.25 6.82 -0.79
C PRO A 33 24.16 7.90 -0.80
N VAL A 34 23.23 7.80 0.15
CA VAL A 34 22.15 8.77 0.38
C VAL A 34 22.21 9.26 1.82
N THR A 35 21.66 10.44 2.08
CA THR A 35 21.71 11.08 3.40
C THR A 35 20.34 11.23 4.07
N HIS A 36 19.24 11.07 3.32
CA HIS A 36 17.86 11.30 3.78
C HIS A 36 16.94 10.21 3.21
N ALA A 37 15.84 9.94 3.90
CA ALA A 37 14.80 9.04 3.45
C ALA A 37 13.46 9.78 3.31
N VAL A 38 12.70 9.48 2.25
CA VAL A 38 11.33 9.96 2.08
C VAL A 38 10.44 8.75 1.86
N PHE A 39 9.38 8.65 2.64
CA PHE A 39 8.41 7.56 2.57
C PHE A 39 7.08 8.07 2.05
N ASP A 40 6.41 7.24 1.27
CA ASP A 40 4.97 7.33 1.05
C ASP A 40 4.22 6.70 2.25
N LEU A 41 2.92 6.95 2.36
CA LEU A 41 2.07 6.43 3.43
C LEU A 41 1.36 5.14 3.01
N ASP A 42 0.44 5.26 2.07
CA ASP A 42 -0.50 4.22 1.65
C ASP A 42 0.21 3.07 0.94
N GLY A 43 0.08 1.84 1.44
CA GLY A 43 0.74 0.66 0.86
C GLY A 43 2.26 0.62 1.07
N THR A 44 2.84 1.64 1.72
CA THR A 44 4.28 1.71 2.04
C THR A 44 4.50 1.59 3.54
N LEU A 45 3.91 2.49 4.33
CA LEU A 45 4.02 2.47 5.79
C LEU A 45 2.81 1.82 6.46
N ILE A 46 1.62 1.95 5.88
CA ILE A 46 0.37 1.38 6.39
C ILE A 46 -0.33 0.53 5.33
N ASP A 47 -0.97 -0.57 5.74
CA ASP A 47 -1.59 -1.54 4.83
C ASP A 47 -3.01 -1.14 4.41
N THR A 48 -3.12 -0.03 3.68
CA THR A 48 -4.41 0.42 3.14
C THR A 48 -4.96 -0.51 2.06
N GLU A 49 -4.11 -1.30 1.42
CA GLU A 49 -4.52 -2.26 0.39
C GLU A 49 -5.35 -3.42 0.96
N SER A 50 -4.95 -3.96 2.12
CA SER A 50 -5.76 -4.99 2.79
C SER A 50 -7.10 -4.44 3.22
N CYS A 51 -7.17 -3.20 3.74
CA CYS A 51 -8.46 -2.57 4.06
C CYS A 51 -9.39 -2.47 2.85
N TYR A 52 -8.89 -2.09 1.66
CA TYR A 52 -9.72 -2.06 0.44
C TYR A 52 -10.21 -3.45 0.03
N LYS A 53 -9.32 -4.45 0.09
CA LYS A 53 -9.65 -5.84 -0.23
C LYS A 53 -10.72 -6.38 0.71
N ASP A 54 -10.56 -6.15 2.01
CA ASP A 54 -11.49 -6.63 3.04
C ASP A 54 -12.84 -5.92 2.93
N ALA A 55 -12.85 -4.61 2.64
CA ALA A 55 -14.06 -3.85 2.35
C ALA A 55 -14.81 -4.39 1.13
N ALA A 56 -14.10 -4.65 0.02
CA ALA A 56 -14.71 -5.23 -1.17
C ALA A 56 -15.27 -6.62 -0.90
N ASN A 57 -14.53 -7.46 -0.16
CA ASN A 57 -14.98 -8.79 0.22
C ASN A 57 -16.21 -8.75 1.14
N ALA A 58 -16.31 -7.77 2.04
CA ALA A 58 -17.49 -7.57 2.89
C ALA A 58 -18.76 -7.26 2.09
N VAL A 59 -18.64 -6.64 0.92
CA VAL A 59 -19.77 -6.41 0.00
C VAL A 59 -20.05 -7.64 -0.85
N THR A 60 -19.05 -8.22 -1.51
CA THR A 60 -19.25 -9.36 -2.43
C THR A 60 -19.71 -10.63 -1.72
N SER A 61 -19.26 -10.86 -0.48
CA SER A 61 -19.63 -12.05 0.30
C SER A 61 -21.12 -12.12 0.63
N ARG A 62 -21.83 -10.98 0.68
CA ARG A 62 -23.30 -10.93 0.83
C ARG A 62 -24.04 -11.59 -0.34
N TYR A 63 -23.36 -11.73 -1.48
CA TYR A 63 -23.84 -12.37 -2.70
C TYR A 63 -23.22 -13.76 -2.91
N GLY A 64 -22.55 -14.32 -1.90
CA GLY A 64 -21.88 -15.62 -2.00
C GLY A 64 -20.60 -15.60 -2.83
N MET A 65 -20.04 -14.41 -3.09
CA MET A 65 -18.84 -14.22 -3.91
C MET A 65 -17.64 -13.87 -3.04
N GLU A 66 -16.56 -14.65 -3.18
CA GLU A 66 -15.29 -14.33 -2.52
C GLU A 66 -14.43 -13.43 -3.42
N PHE A 67 -13.98 -12.31 -2.84
CA PHE A 67 -13.08 -11.40 -3.53
C PHE A 67 -11.63 -11.92 -3.44
N THR A 68 -11.25 -12.76 -4.41
CA THR A 68 -9.92 -13.40 -4.44
C THR A 68 -8.79 -12.45 -4.89
N TRP A 69 -7.55 -12.83 -4.59
CA TRP A 69 -6.35 -12.11 -5.05
C TRP A 69 -6.21 -12.04 -6.57
N GLU A 70 -6.72 -13.04 -7.29
CA GLU A 70 -6.75 -13.07 -8.76
C GLU A 70 -7.71 -12.03 -9.33
N ASN A 71 -8.79 -11.72 -8.61
CA ASN A 71 -9.67 -10.59 -8.93
C ASN A 71 -9.01 -9.26 -8.54
N LYS A 72 -8.18 -9.26 -7.48
CA LYS A 72 -7.38 -8.11 -7.06
C LYS A 72 -6.38 -7.67 -8.11
N SER A 73 -5.69 -8.56 -8.84
CA SER A 73 -4.70 -8.16 -9.86
C SER A 73 -5.30 -7.40 -11.05
N LYS A 74 -6.59 -7.62 -11.36
CA LYS A 74 -7.37 -6.84 -12.33
C LYS A 74 -7.73 -5.43 -11.81
N LEU A 75 -7.57 -5.20 -10.51
CA LEU A 75 -7.93 -3.96 -9.80
C LEU A 75 -6.71 -3.21 -9.25
N MET A 76 -5.63 -3.90 -8.89
CA MET A 76 -4.41 -3.32 -8.35
C MET A 76 -3.72 -2.48 -9.40
N GLY A 77 -3.53 -1.20 -9.06
CA GLY A 77 -3.00 -0.17 -9.96
C GLY A 77 -4.06 0.77 -10.54
N THR A 78 -5.35 0.55 -10.27
CA THR A 78 -6.43 1.36 -10.86
C THR A 78 -7.50 1.79 -9.86
N ASN A 79 -8.04 2.98 -10.12
CA ASN A 79 -9.06 3.67 -9.35
C ASN A 79 -10.29 2.76 -9.16
N LEU A 80 -10.57 2.32 -7.92
CA LEU A 80 -11.71 1.45 -7.58
C LEU A 80 -13.00 1.92 -8.25
N ARG A 81 -13.24 3.24 -8.27
CA ARG A 81 -14.39 3.88 -8.91
C ARG A 81 -14.53 3.57 -10.40
N LYS A 82 -13.42 3.42 -11.12
CA LYS A 82 -13.41 3.11 -12.57
C LYS A 82 -13.70 1.64 -12.83
N ASN A 83 -13.41 0.77 -11.87
CA ASN A 83 -13.51 -0.67 -12.06
C ASN A 83 -14.69 -1.30 -11.36
N SER A 84 -15.44 -0.56 -10.53
CA SER A 84 -16.63 -1.10 -9.87
C SER A 84 -17.63 -1.70 -10.85
N ASP A 85 -17.79 -1.12 -12.04
CA ASP A 85 -18.63 -1.70 -13.10
C ASP A 85 -18.06 -3.04 -13.61
N LEU A 86 -16.73 -3.17 -13.73
CA LEU A 86 -16.09 -4.44 -14.13
C LEU A 86 -16.30 -5.52 -13.07
N ILE A 87 -16.22 -5.16 -11.79
CA ILE A 87 -16.43 -6.08 -10.66
C ILE A 87 -17.89 -6.55 -10.64
N VAL A 88 -18.83 -5.62 -10.69
CA VAL A 88 -20.27 -5.90 -10.75
C VAL A 88 -20.58 -6.85 -11.89
N ASN A 89 -20.03 -6.58 -13.10
CA ASN A 89 -20.25 -7.43 -14.26
C ASN A 89 -19.60 -8.81 -14.11
N ALA A 90 -18.39 -8.89 -13.56
CA ALA A 90 -17.66 -10.16 -13.39
C ALA A 90 -18.33 -11.08 -12.36
N PHE A 91 -18.91 -10.53 -11.30
CA PHE A 91 -19.60 -11.28 -10.25
C PHE A 91 -21.12 -11.35 -10.44
N HIS A 92 -21.64 -10.78 -11.53
CA HIS A 92 -23.08 -10.67 -11.80
C HIS A 92 -23.87 -10.11 -10.62
N LEU A 93 -23.34 -9.06 -9.97
CA LEU A 93 -23.98 -8.45 -8.80
C LEU A 93 -25.24 -7.68 -9.22
N PRO A 94 -26.34 -7.75 -8.43
CA PRO A 94 -27.58 -7.05 -8.72
C PRO A 94 -27.53 -5.58 -8.25
N MET A 95 -26.49 -4.85 -8.61
CA MET A 95 -26.29 -3.43 -8.29
C MET A 95 -25.47 -2.75 -9.39
N THR A 96 -25.42 -1.42 -9.39
CA THR A 96 -24.55 -0.64 -10.27
C THR A 96 -23.12 -0.54 -9.72
N GLY A 97 -22.13 -0.25 -10.57
CA GLY A 97 -20.77 0.00 -10.08
C GLY A 97 -20.69 1.19 -9.13
N LYS A 98 -21.57 2.18 -9.27
CA LYS A 98 -21.66 3.30 -8.31
C LYS A 98 -22.11 2.82 -6.93
N GLU A 99 -23.19 2.04 -6.85
CA GLU A 99 -23.68 1.48 -5.58
C GLU A 99 -22.62 0.58 -4.94
N PHE A 100 -21.99 -0.29 -5.73
CA PHE A 100 -20.89 -1.13 -5.27
C PHE A 100 -19.74 -0.29 -4.69
N TYR A 101 -19.31 0.76 -5.40
CA TYR A 101 -18.28 1.68 -4.92
C TYR A 101 -18.66 2.34 -3.60
N ASP A 102 -19.87 2.88 -3.50
CA ASP A 102 -20.33 3.59 -2.32
C ASP A 102 -20.40 2.65 -1.10
N GLU A 103 -20.87 1.41 -1.29
CA GLU A 103 -20.86 0.38 -0.24
C GLU A 103 -19.44 -0.01 0.19
N VAL A 104 -18.52 -0.25 -0.75
CA VAL A 104 -17.12 -0.56 -0.43
C VAL A 104 -16.47 0.59 0.33
N MET A 105 -16.72 1.84 -0.06
CA MET A 105 -16.15 3.01 0.62
C MET A 105 -16.72 3.17 2.04
N SER A 106 -17.98 2.79 2.25
CA SER A 106 -18.59 2.75 3.59
C SER A 106 -17.86 1.76 4.49
N GLU A 107 -17.66 0.52 4.04
CA GLU A 107 -16.91 -0.51 4.79
C GLU A 107 -15.45 -0.09 5.01
N PHE A 108 -14.79 0.43 3.97
CA PHE A 108 -13.41 0.91 4.03
C PHE A 108 -13.24 2.01 5.08
N SER A 109 -14.17 2.96 5.18
CA SER A 109 -14.10 4.06 6.14
C SER A 109 -14.10 3.61 7.61
N VAL A 110 -14.62 2.41 7.88
CA VAL A 110 -14.59 1.78 9.20
C VAL A 110 -13.27 1.06 9.41
N LEU A 111 -12.86 0.24 8.44
CA LEU A 111 -11.63 -0.57 8.53
C LEU A 111 -10.36 0.27 8.61
N ILE A 112 -10.31 1.38 7.85
CA ILE A 112 -9.12 2.22 7.73
C ILE A 112 -8.72 2.91 9.05
N LYS A 113 -9.66 3.05 10.01
CA LYS A 113 -9.42 3.63 11.34
C LYS A 113 -8.53 2.79 12.24
N ASN A 114 -8.33 1.51 11.89
CA ASN A 114 -7.47 0.58 12.61
C ASN A 114 -6.49 -0.10 11.65
N VAL A 115 -6.08 0.61 10.59
CA VAL A 115 -5.15 0.07 9.59
C VAL A 115 -3.80 -0.29 10.25
N PRO A 116 -3.24 -1.49 9.98
CA PRO A 116 -1.96 -1.86 10.58
C PRO A 116 -0.78 -1.22 9.82
N PHE A 117 0.38 -1.20 10.48
CA PHE A 117 1.64 -0.95 9.77
C PHE A 117 1.90 -2.03 8.71
N MET A 118 2.58 -1.64 7.63
CA MET A 118 3.19 -2.60 6.72
C MET A 118 4.31 -3.38 7.44
N PRO A 119 4.55 -4.66 7.09
CA PRO A 119 5.59 -5.45 7.71
C PRO A 119 6.96 -4.76 7.67
N GLY A 120 7.51 -4.43 8.85
CA GLY A 120 8.81 -3.79 9.00
C GLY A 120 8.83 -2.26 8.85
N ALA A 121 7.69 -1.62 8.56
CA ALA A 121 7.58 -0.17 8.42
C ALA A 121 7.95 0.57 9.73
N GLU A 122 7.37 0.15 10.85
CA GLU A 122 7.69 0.73 12.15
C GLU A 122 9.20 0.61 12.46
N ARG A 123 9.75 -0.59 12.26
CA ARG A 123 11.15 -0.91 12.53
C ARG A 123 12.12 -0.07 11.70
N ILE A 124 11.85 0.14 10.40
CA ILE A 124 12.77 0.91 9.54
C ILE A 124 12.75 2.40 9.87
N ILE A 125 11.57 2.94 10.21
CA ILE A 125 11.43 4.34 10.64
C ILE A 125 12.19 4.56 11.95
N GLN A 126 11.99 3.68 12.94
CA GLN A 126 12.72 3.72 14.21
C GLN A 126 14.24 3.60 14.00
N TYR A 127 14.69 2.73 13.09
CA TYR A 127 16.10 2.56 12.78
C TYR A 127 16.72 3.82 12.16
N PHE A 128 16.07 4.45 11.18
CA PHE A 128 16.58 5.70 10.60
C PHE A 128 16.62 6.82 11.63
N HIS A 129 15.57 6.94 12.43
CA HIS A 129 15.50 7.93 13.50
C HIS A 129 16.62 7.73 14.54
N SER A 130 16.84 6.50 15.03
CA SER A 130 17.91 6.20 16.01
C SER A 130 19.32 6.44 15.47
N ASN A 131 19.50 6.45 14.15
CA ASN A 131 20.76 6.71 13.47
C ASN A 131 20.89 8.16 12.97
N ASN A 132 19.98 9.06 13.38
CA ASN A 132 19.96 10.46 12.97
C ASN A 132 19.92 10.66 11.44
N ILE A 133 19.25 9.75 10.72
CA ILE A 133 18.97 9.91 9.29
C ILE A 133 17.65 10.67 9.17
N PRO A 134 17.62 11.86 8.55
CA PRO A 134 16.38 12.63 8.45
C PRO A 134 15.34 11.92 7.58
N ILE A 135 14.08 11.98 8.02
CA ILE A 135 12.94 11.25 7.45
C ILE A 135 11.82 12.23 7.10
N GLY A 136 11.40 12.21 5.83
CA GLY A 136 10.18 12.87 5.38
C GLY A 136 9.05 11.88 5.11
N LEU A 137 7.82 12.26 5.44
CA LEU A 137 6.60 11.62 4.95
C LEU A 137 6.01 12.48 3.83
N CYS A 138 5.67 11.86 2.70
CA CYS A 138 5.03 12.53 1.57
C CYS A 138 3.90 11.65 1.05
N THR A 139 2.65 12.08 1.21
CA THR A 139 1.47 11.36 0.72
C THR A 139 0.65 12.25 -0.21
N ALA A 140 -0.06 11.63 -1.15
CA ALA A 140 -1.06 12.31 -1.98
C ALA A 140 -2.48 12.26 -1.36
N SER A 141 -2.60 11.81 -0.11
CA SER A 141 -3.85 11.80 0.63
C SER A 141 -4.38 13.20 0.87
N ARG A 142 -5.70 13.37 0.88
CA ARG A 142 -6.31 14.59 1.42
C ARG A 142 -6.14 14.62 2.95
N ASN A 143 -6.12 15.81 3.53
CA ASN A 143 -5.97 16.00 4.98
C ASN A 143 -6.95 15.17 5.82
N ASP A 144 -8.24 15.19 5.48
CA ASP A 144 -9.29 14.40 6.15
C ASP A 144 -8.97 12.90 6.15
N SER A 145 -8.60 12.38 4.97
CA SER A 145 -8.23 10.98 4.78
C SER A 145 -6.94 10.62 5.51
N TYR A 146 -5.95 11.51 5.51
CA TYR A 146 -4.69 11.32 6.23
C TYR A 146 -4.93 11.16 7.73
N TYR A 147 -5.62 12.11 8.37
CA TYR A 147 -5.79 12.09 9.83
C TYR A 147 -6.55 10.84 10.30
N ILE A 148 -7.59 10.42 9.59
CA ILE A 148 -8.34 9.20 9.92
C ILE A 148 -7.45 7.95 9.89
N LYS A 149 -6.49 7.87 8.97
CA LYS A 149 -5.57 6.73 8.84
C LYS A 149 -4.52 6.66 9.94
N VAL A 150 -4.11 7.81 10.47
CA VAL A 150 -2.94 7.90 11.36
C VAL A 150 -3.29 8.10 12.84
N GLU A 151 -4.54 8.48 13.15
CA GLU A 151 -4.99 8.84 14.50
C GLU A 151 -4.71 7.75 15.55
N HIS A 152 -4.98 6.49 15.23
CA HIS A 152 -4.80 5.38 16.18
C HIS A 152 -3.33 5.00 16.42
N PHE A 153 -2.39 5.53 15.62
CA PHE A 153 -0.96 5.38 15.85
C PHE A 153 -0.40 6.42 16.85
N GLY A 154 -1.25 7.27 17.43
CA GLY A 154 -0.85 8.29 18.38
C GLY A 154 0.15 9.27 17.78
N ASP A 155 1.26 9.52 18.48
CA ASP A 155 2.26 10.50 18.06
C ASP A 155 3.20 9.99 16.95
N PHE A 156 3.08 8.75 16.47
CA PHE A 156 4.04 8.16 15.52
C PHE A 156 4.23 9.00 14.24
N PHE A 157 3.12 9.43 13.64
CA PHE A 157 3.11 10.21 12.40
C PHE A 157 3.12 11.73 12.63
N LYS A 158 3.19 12.19 13.88
CA LYS A 158 3.22 13.61 14.19
C LYS A 158 4.56 14.21 13.77
N PRO A 159 4.56 15.35 13.05
CA PRO A 159 5.80 16.05 12.70
C PRO A 159 6.64 16.34 13.96
N GLY A 160 7.95 16.11 13.86
CA GLY A 160 8.91 16.30 14.95
C GLY A 160 9.06 15.11 15.90
N ASN A 161 8.31 14.01 15.71
CA ASN A 161 8.56 12.76 16.44
C ASN A 161 9.53 11.86 15.65
N TYR A 162 9.04 11.04 14.73
CA TYR A 162 9.90 10.26 13.83
C TYR A 162 10.19 10.94 12.50
N PHE A 163 9.31 11.85 12.07
CA PHE A 163 9.38 12.52 10.77
C PHE A 163 9.73 14.00 10.98
N ASP A 164 10.80 14.46 10.33
CA ASP A 164 11.21 15.87 10.33
C ASP A 164 10.20 16.74 9.57
N VAL A 165 9.60 16.18 8.53
CA VAL A 165 8.60 16.85 7.68
C VAL A 165 7.51 15.87 7.27
N VAL A 166 6.27 16.35 7.29
CA VAL A 166 5.11 15.62 6.79
C VAL A 166 4.43 16.50 5.74
N VAL A 167 4.30 15.99 4.52
CA VAL A 167 3.59 16.62 3.41
C VAL A 167 2.37 15.75 3.08
N VAL A 168 1.20 16.37 3.15
CA VAL A 168 -0.12 15.79 2.86
C VAL A 168 -0.78 16.61 1.76
#